data_AF-A0A5C4JYI2-F1
#
_entry.id   AF-A0A5C4JYI2-F1
#
_cell.length_a   1.000
_cell.length_b   1.000
_cell.length_c   1.000
_cell.angle_alpha   90.00
_cell.angle_beta   90.00
_cell.angle_gamma   90.00
#
_symmetry.space_group_name_H-M   'P 1'
#
loop_
_entity.id
_entity.type
_entity.pdbx_description
1 polymer ?
#
loop_
_entity_poly.entity_id
_entity_poly.type
_entity_poly.pdbx_seq_one_letter_code
_entity_poly.pdbx_strand_id
1 'polypeptide(L)'
;GAPGTNYGTSTILGVDNSPVEITYLKFDLSAYAGRTLESATLELRSAGSGSTGTQNVKLVGDDSWTEAGITYSGTPLRPALGTTIGTLGPTTTNTIYKILLNADSVKGELGQMLSLGMDANSSDGLDLNSKEAGSTNAPKLILTLAK
;
A
#
# COMPACT_ATOMS: atom_id res chain seq x y z
N GLY A 1 -7.05 3.92 -14.59
CA GLY A 1 -7.96 4.87 -13.89
C GLY A 1 -8.34 6.05 -14.78
N ALA A 2 -9.56 6.59 -14.62
CA ALA A 2 -10.00 7.82 -15.29
C ALA A 2 -9.42 9.09 -14.60
N PRO A 3 -9.23 10.20 -15.33
CA PRO A 3 -8.83 11.49 -14.75
C PRO A 3 -9.84 11.94 -13.67
N GLY A 4 -9.36 12.24 -12.46
CA GLY A 4 -10.17 12.84 -11.39
C GLY A 4 -10.90 11.87 -10.45
N THR A 5 -10.79 10.55 -10.63
CA THR A 5 -11.42 9.61 -9.68
C THR A 5 -10.58 9.44 -8.42
N ASN A 6 -11.12 9.88 -7.30
CA ASN A 6 -10.60 9.61 -5.97
C ASN A 6 -11.40 8.46 -5.33
N TYR A 7 -10.72 7.42 -4.84
CA TYR A 7 -11.34 6.24 -4.25
C TYR A 7 -11.29 6.24 -2.72
N GLY A 8 -11.11 7.40 -2.09
CA GLY A 8 -10.87 7.53 -0.64
C GLY A 8 -11.97 7.04 0.29
N THR A 9 -13.14 6.66 -0.24
CA THR A 9 -14.22 5.99 0.51
C THR A 9 -14.59 4.62 -0.07
N SER A 10 -13.86 4.13 -1.06
CA SER A 10 -14.07 2.82 -1.66
C SER A 10 -13.67 1.74 -0.66
N THR A 11 -14.43 0.65 -0.59
CA THR A 11 -14.06 -0.55 0.17
C THR A 11 -13.02 -1.41 -0.54
N ILE A 12 -12.74 -1.08 -1.81
CA ILE A 12 -11.84 -1.82 -2.72
C ILE A 12 -10.73 -0.89 -3.22
N LEU A 13 -9.51 -1.41 -3.24
CA LEU A 13 -8.30 -0.78 -3.79
C LEU A 13 -7.77 -1.65 -4.94
N GLY A 14 -7.69 -1.09 -6.15
CA GLY A 14 -7.22 -1.80 -7.35
C GLY A 14 -5.71 -1.64 -7.57
N VAL A 15 -5.06 -2.71 -8.02
CA VAL A 15 -3.65 -2.74 -8.43
C VAL A 15 -3.53 -3.47 -9.77
N ASP A 16 -3.26 -2.72 -10.84
CA ASP A 16 -3.27 -3.23 -12.22
C ASP A 16 -2.32 -2.39 -13.10
N ASN A 17 -1.76 -2.98 -14.15
CA ASN A 17 -0.94 -2.29 -15.15
C ASN A 17 -1.76 -1.87 -16.38
N SER A 18 -2.94 -2.44 -16.63
CA SER A 18 -3.77 -2.06 -17.79
C SER A 18 -5.27 -2.34 -17.62
N PRO A 19 -6.10 -1.30 -17.42
CA PRO A 19 -5.72 0.10 -17.23
C PRO A 19 -4.88 0.26 -15.95
N VAL A 20 -3.94 1.21 -15.95
CA VAL A 20 -3.08 1.40 -14.77
C VAL A 20 -3.93 1.78 -13.54
N GLU A 21 -3.77 0.99 -12.48
CA GLU A 21 -4.32 1.18 -11.14
C GLU A 21 -3.19 1.03 -10.12
N ILE A 22 -2.97 2.10 -9.35
CA ILE A 22 -1.98 2.23 -8.29
C ILE A 22 -2.75 2.52 -7.00
N THR A 23 -2.48 1.73 -5.98
CA THR A 23 -3.01 1.89 -4.64
C THR A 23 -2.01 2.62 -3.76
N TYR A 24 -2.48 3.51 -2.88
CA TYR A 24 -1.64 4.17 -1.86
C TYR A 24 -2.14 3.82 -0.47
N LEU A 25 -1.21 3.60 0.45
CA LEU A 25 -1.46 3.30 1.86
C LEU A 25 -0.66 4.27 2.72
N LYS A 26 -1.21 4.72 3.84
CA LYS A 26 -0.51 5.58 4.80
C LYS A 26 -0.66 5.04 6.21
N PHE A 27 0.44 5.02 6.95
CA PHE A 27 0.50 4.56 8.34
C PHE A 27 1.19 5.61 9.20
N ASP A 28 0.67 5.84 10.41
CA ASP A 28 1.31 6.71 11.38
C ASP A 28 2.33 5.94 12.22
N LEU A 29 3.61 6.26 12.06
CA LEU A 29 4.71 5.66 12.82
C LEU A 29 5.32 6.60 13.87
N SER A 30 4.67 7.73 14.16
CA SER A 30 5.14 8.74 15.13
C SER A 30 5.45 8.15 16.50
N ALA A 31 4.63 7.19 16.95
CA ALA A 31 4.79 6.50 18.23
C ALA A 31 6.04 5.61 18.33
N TYR A 32 6.76 5.37 17.23
CA TYR A 32 7.91 4.48 17.17
C TYR A 32 9.25 5.20 17.01
N ALA A 33 9.27 6.53 17.15
CA ALA A 33 10.50 7.32 17.13
C ALA A 33 11.56 6.75 18.10
N GLY A 34 12.80 6.58 17.61
CA GLY A 34 13.92 6.07 18.40
C GLY A 34 13.86 4.58 18.77
N ARG A 35 12.83 3.84 18.34
CA ARG A 35 12.75 2.38 18.52
C ARG A 35 13.67 1.68 17.51
N THR A 36 14.12 0.47 17.87
CA THR A 36 14.86 -0.38 16.94
C THR A 36 13.90 -1.36 16.28
N LEU A 37 13.73 -1.24 14.97
CA LEU A 37 12.92 -2.16 14.16
C LEU A 37 13.67 -3.47 13.91
N GLU A 38 13.02 -4.60 14.20
CA GLU A 38 13.52 -5.94 13.87
C GLU A 38 12.88 -6.46 12.57
N SER A 39 11.57 -6.26 12.40
CA SER A 39 10.87 -6.61 11.16
C SER A 39 9.62 -5.77 10.93
N ALA A 40 9.25 -5.59 9.67
CA ALA A 40 8.01 -4.94 9.26
C ALA A 40 7.26 -5.87 8.31
N THR A 41 6.01 -6.17 8.63
CA THR A 41 5.12 -7.02 7.81
C THR A 41 3.88 -6.23 7.44
N LEU A 42 3.61 -6.10 6.14
CA LEU A 42 2.37 -5.55 5.63
C LEU A 42 1.37 -6.70 5.45
N GLU A 43 0.27 -6.65 6.19
CA GLU A 43 -0.86 -7.56 6.06
C GLU A 43 -1.93 -6.93 5.17
N LEU A 44 -2.26 -7.61 4.08
CA LEU A 44 -3.29 -7.21 3.11
C LEU A 44 -4.27 -8.35 2.90
N ARG A 45 -5.50 -8.02 2.53
CA ARG A 45 -6.51 -9.00 2.14
C ARG A 45 -6.97 -8.73 0.71
N SER A 46 -6.92 -9.75 -0.14
CA SER A 46 -7.54 -9.67 -1.45
C SER A 46 -9.06 -9.69 -1.34
N ALA A 47 -9.73 -8.92 -2.18
CA ALA A 47 -11.17 -8.74 -2.20
C ALA A 47 -11.80 -9.53 -3.35
N GLY A 48 -12.44 -8.83 -4.30
CA GLY A 48 -13.22 -9.41 -5.39
C GLY A 48 -12.41 -10.14 -6.46
N SER A 49 -11.13 -9.76 -6.63
CA SER A 49 -10.23 -10.29 -7.66
C SER A 49 -8.89 -10.67 -7.04
N GLY A 50 -8.33 -11.82 -7.46
CA GLY A 50 -6.94 -12.21 -7.23
C GLY A 50 -6.14 -12.03 -8.52
N SER A 51 -4.81 -12.12 -8.44
CA SER A 51 -3.93 -11.93 -9.59
C SER A 51 -2.90 -13.04 -9.68
N THR A 52 -2.69 -13.55 -10.90
CA THR A 52 -1.57 -14.44 -11.23
C THR A 52 -0.24 -13.70 -11.34
N GLY A 53 -0.27 -12.36 -11.41
CA GLY A 53 0.89 -11.49 -11.50
C GLY A 53 1.53 -11.14 -10.16
N THR A 54 2.62 -10.36 -10.23
CA THR A 54 3.30 -9.80 -9.07
C THR A 54 3.00 -8.31 -8.94
N GLN A 55 2.61 -7.93 -7.72
CA GLN A 55 2.42 -6.55 -7.29
C GLN A 55 3.60 -6.12 -6.45
N ASN A 56 4.08 -4.90 -6.64
CA ASN A 56 5.20 -4.37 -5.90
C ASN A 56 4.71 -3.40 -4.84
N VAL A 57 5.22 -3.53 -3.62
CA VAL A 57 5.07 -2.52 -2.56
C VAL A 57 6.26 -1.59 -2.63
N LYS A 58 6.02 -0.31 -2.83
CA LYS A 58 7.03 0.74 -3.01
C LYS A 58 6.91 1.80 -1.93
N LEU A 59 8.05 2.35 -1.53
CA LEU A 59 8.09 3.53 -0.67
C LEU A 59 7.61 4.75 -1.45
N VAL A 60 6.88 5.65 -0.81
CA VAL A 60 6.49 6.94 -1.36
C VAL A 60 7.08 8.02 -0.47
N GLY A 61 8.05 8.77 -0.99
CA GLY A 61 8.80 9.76 -0.19
C GLY A 61 8.05 11.07 0.07
N ASP A 62 6.86 11.25 -0.51
CA ASP A 62 6.00 12.39 -0.24
C ASP A 62 4.83 11.94 0.64
N ASP A 63 4.76 12.46 1.86
CA ASP A 63 3.67 12.19 2.81
C ASP A 63 2.61 13.30 2.85
N SER A 64 2.72 14.33 2.02
CA SER A 64 1.79 15.47 2.01
C SER A 64 0.45 15.17 1.33
N TRP A 65 0.36 14.08 0.57
CA TRP A 65 -0.88 13.68 -0.09
C TRP A 65 -1.99 13.37 0.92
N THR A 66 -3.20 13.77 0.57
CA THR A 66 -4.41 13.35 1.28
C THR A 66 -5.11 12.28 0.48
N GLU A 67 -5.79 11.37 1.17
CA GLU A 67 -6.54 10.29 0.52
C GLU A 67 -7.52 10.83 -0.52
N ALA A 68 -8.17 11.97 -0.26
CA ALA A 68 -9.07 12.68 -1.17
C ALA A 68 -8.38 13.52 -2.26
N GLY A 69 -7.05 13.71 -2.18
CA GLY A 69 -6.27 14.56 -3.08
C GLY A 69 -5.50 13.83 -4.17
N ILE A 70 -5.46 12.48 -4.16
CA ILE A 70 -4.75 11.70 -5.18
C ILE A 70 -5.55 11.71 -6.49
N THR A 71 -4.91 12.14 -7.57
CA THR A 71 -5.45 12.05 -8.94
C THR A 71 -4.41 11.49 -9.92
N TYR A 72 -4.87 10.81 -10.98
CA TYR A 72 -3.99 10.31 -12.06
C TYR A 72 -3.44 11.42 -12.96
N SER A 73 -4.09 12.59 -12.96
CA SER A 73 -3.73 13.76 -13.73
C SER A 73 -4.39 14.98 -13.09
N GLY A 74 -3.67 16.10 -12.97
CA GLY A 74 -4.19 17.34 -12.38
C GLY A 74 -3.37 17.80 -11.19
N THR A 75 -3.97 18.63 -10.34
CA THR A 75 -3.33 19.17 -9.13
C THR A 75 -4.31 19.01 -7.96
N PRO A 76 -3.96 18.23 -6.91
CA PRO A 76 -2.68 17.54 -6.71
C PRO A 76 -2.52 16.31 -7.62
N LEU A 77 -1.31 16.12 -8.16
CA LEU A 77 -0.93 14.88 -8.83
C LEU A 77 -0.60 13.82 -7.78
N ARG A 78 -0.89 12.55 -8.06
CA ARG A 78 -0.45 11.45 -7.19
C ARG A 78 1.08 11.51 -6.94
N PRO A 79 1.55 11.15 -5.73
CA PRO A 79 2.98 11.03 -5.45
C PRO A 79 3.69 10.07 -6.41
N ALA A 80 4.98 10.30 -6.62
CA ALA A 80 5.81 9.36 -7.36
C ALA A 80 6.10 8.11 -6.53
N LEU A 81 6.05 6.93 -7.16
CA LEU A 81 6.46 5.68 -6.53
C LEU A 81 8.00 5.60 -6.51
N GLY A 82 8.56 5.30 -5.33
CA GLY A 82 9.99 5.09 -5.13
C GLY A 82 10.41 3.64 -5.25
N THR A 83 11.37 3.25 -4.40
CA THR A 83 11.97 1.91 -4.41
C THR A 83 11.00 0.82 -3.95
N THR A 84 11.04 -0.34 -4.60
CA THR A 84 10.33 -1.54 -4.14
C THR A 84 10.92 -2.07 -2.84
N ILE A 85 10.08 -2.22 -1.82
CA ILE A 85 10.45 -2.74 -0.50
C ILE A 85 9.77 -4.07 -0.16
N GLY A 86 8.86 -4.55 -1.01
CA GLY A 86 8.19 -5.84 -0.86
C GLY A 86 7.44 -6.22 -2.13
N THR A 87 7.03 -7.48 -2.23
CA THR A 87 6.27 -8.00 -3.38
C THR A 87 5.15 -8.93 -2.92
N LEU A 88 4.04 -8.93 -3.65
CA LEU A 88 2.86 -9.75 -3.41
C LEU A 88 2.47 -10.45 -4.72
N GLY A 89 2.32 -11.77 -4.70
CA GLY A 89 1.81 -12.51 -5.84
C GLY A 89 2.47 -13.89 -5.99
N PRO A 90 1.79 -14.86 -6.63
CA PRO A 90 0.40 -14.79 -7.08
C PRO A 90 -0.60 -14.77 -5.90
N THR A 91 -1.81 -14.25 -6.14
CA THR A 91 -2.89 -14.14 -5.15
C THR A 91 -4.19 -14.79 -5.64
N THR A 92 -5.01 -15.20 -4.68
CA THR A 92 -6.37 -15.69 -4.87
C THR A 92 -7.33 -14.75 -4.17
N THR A 93 -8.60 -14.72 -4.57
CA THR A 93 -9.64 -13.88 -3.97
C THR A 93 -9.84 -14.16 -2.48
N ASN A 94 -10.30 -13.17 -1.71
CA ASN A 94 -10.72 -13.31 -0.32
C ASN A 94 -9.68 -13.94 0.63
N THR A 95 -8.39 -13.66 0.42
CA THR A 95 -7.27 -14.30 1.10
C THR A 95 -6.39 -13.26 1.79
N ILE A 96 -5.90 -13.57 3.00
CA ILE A 96 -4.95 -12.72 3.74
C ILE A 96 -3.52 -13.07 3.33
N TYR A 97 -2.73 -12.05 3.06
CA TYR A 97 -1.32 -12.13 2.72
C TYR A 97 -0.49 -11.30 3.69
N LYS A 98 0.68 -11.84 4.06
CA LYS A 98 1.68 -11.17 4.90
C LYS A 98 2.93 -10.96 4.07
N ILE A 99 3.23 -9.70 3.77
CA ILE A 99 4.34 -9.29 2.93
C ILE A 99 5.43 -8.78 3.85
N LEU A 100 6.57 -9.47 3.85
CA LEU A 100 7.75 -8.99 4.56
C LEU A 100 8.30 -7.78 3.79
N LEU A 101 8.42 -6.65 4.48
CA LEU A 101 8.99 -5.43 3.94
C LEU A 101 10.49 -5.36 4.26
N ASN A 102 11.25 -4.70 3.40
CA ASN A 102 12.64 -4.35 3.68
C ASN A 102 12.69 -3.47 4.94
N ALA A 103 13.25 -4.03 6.02
CA ALA A 103 13.26 -3.39 7.33
C ALA A 103 14.09 -2.10 7.34
N ASP A 104 15.19 -2.02 6.60
CA ASP A 104 16.03 -0.82 6.54
C ASP A 104 15.28 0.37 5.94
N SER A 105 14.46 0.12 4.91
CA SER A 105 13.61 1.14 4.30
C SER A 105 12.54 1.63 5.26
N VAL A 106 11.86 0.73 5.97
CA VAL A 106 10.82 1.10 6.97
C VAL A 106 11.44 1.76 8.20
N LYS A 107 12.66 1.38 8.59
CA LYS A 107 13.38 1.96 9.72
C LYS A 107 13.63 3.45 9.53
N GLY A 108 13.90 3.89 8.30
CA GLY A 108 14.06 5.32 7.96
C GLY A 108 12.82 6.16 8.22
N GLU A 109 11.65 5.53 8.34
CA GLU A 109 10.33 6.17 8.45
C GLU A 109 9.76 6.12 9.88
N LEU A 110 10.51 5.57 10.85
CA LEU A 110 10.08 5.56 12.25
C LEU A 110 10.05 6.98 12.81
N GLY A 111 8.93 7.33 13.45
CA GLY A 111 8.71 8.67 14.01
C GLY A 111 7.97 9.63 13.08
N GLN A 112 7.54 9.20 11.89
CA GLN A 112 6.78 10.02 10.94
C GLN A 112 5.64 9.24 10.27
N MET A 113 4.99 9.86 9.28
CA MET A 113 4.08 9.12 8.40
C MET A 113 4.89 8.23 7.48
N LEU A 114 4.41 7.01 7.26
CA LEU A 114 4.90 6.14 6.20
C LEU A 114 3.86 6.10 5.09
N SER A 115 4.24 6.57 3.90
CA SER A 115 3.46 6.35 2.68
C SER A 115 4.02 5.18 1.86
N LEU A 116 3.12 4.29 1.46
CA LEU A 116 3.40 3.20 0.55
C LEU A 116 2.53 3.34 -0.70
N GLY A 117 3.06 2.89 -1.82
CA GLY A 117 2.31 2.72 -3.06
C GLY A 117 2.45 1.31 -3.59
N MET A 118 1.42 0.83 -4.29
CA MET A 118 1.42 -0.48 -4.92
C MET A 118 1.12 -0.36 -6.40
N ASP A 119 2.01 -0.92 -7.23
CA ASP A 119 1.82 -1.06 -8.67
C ASP A 119 1.94 -2.53 -9.11
N ALA A 120 1.48 -2.78 -10.33
CA ALA A 120 1.56 -4.09 -10.98
C ALA A 120 2.48 -4.03 -12.19
N ASN A 121 3.15 -5.14 -12.48
CA ASN A 121 3.76 -5.36 -13.80
C ASN A 121 2.84 -6.16 -14.74
N SER A 122 1.76 -6.75 -14.19
CA SER A 122 0.78 -7.56 -14.91
C SER A 122 -0.50 -6.76 -15.18
N SER A 123 -1.19 -7.09 -16.28
CA SER A 123 -2.55 -6.61 -16.57
C SER A 123 -3.65 -7.49 -15.95
N ASP A 124 -3.26 -8.45 -15.11
CA ASP A 124 -4.18 -9.26 -14.31
C ASP A 124 -4.35 -8.57 -12.95
N GLY A 125 -5.39 -7.74 -12.84
CA GLY A 125 -5.61 -6.85 -11.71
C GLY A 125 -5.85 -7.56 -10.37
N LEU A 126 -5.40 -6.94 -9.29
CA LEU A 126 -5.66 -7.37 -7.92
C LEU A 126 -6.59 -6.36 -7.23
N ASP A 127 -7.68 -6.86 -6.65
CA ASP A 127 -8.51 -6.08 -5.73
C ASP A 127 -8.08 -6.37 -4.30
N LEU A 128 -7.86 -5.32 -3.52
CA LEU A 128 -7.54 -5.37 -2.10
C LEU A 128 -8.67 -4.73 -1.28
N ASN A 129 -8.86 -5.20 -0.05
CA ASN A 129 -9.74 -4.51 0.89
C ASN A 129 -9.09 -3.21 1.38
N SER A 130 -9.87 -2.13 1.43
CA SER A 130 -9.46 -0.87 2.04
C SER A 130 -9.78 -0.82 3.54
N LYS A 131 -9.42 0.28 4.21
CA LYS A 131 -9.81 0.54 5.60
C LYS A 131 -11.34 0.61 5.78
N GLU A 132 -12.07 1.02 4.75
CA GLU A 132 -13.54 1.14 4.75
C GLU A 132 -14.23 -0.23 4.70
N ALA A 133 -13.49 -1.31 4.39
CA ALA A 133 -13.99 -2.69 4.44
C ALA A 133 -14.08 -3.26 5.88
N GLY A 134 -13.85 -2.42 6.89
CA GLY A 134 -13.89 -2.76 8.32
C GLY A 134 -12.54 -3.20 8.88
N SER A 135 -12.34 -3.00 10.18
CA SER A 135 -11.06 -3.22 10.88
C SER A 135 -10.48 -4.63 10.75
N THR A 136 -11.33 -5.64 10.56
CA THR A 136 -10.90 -7.03 10.31
C THR A 136 -10.19 -7.19 8.98
N ASN A 137 -10.63 -6.44 7.94
CA ASN A 137 -10.18 -6.59 6.55
C ASN A 137 -9.22 -5.47 6.11
N ALA A 138 -9.13 -4.40 6.90
CA ALA A 138 -8.28 -3.26 6.63
C ALA A 138 -6.80 -3.68 6.49
N PRO A 139 -6.02 -3.01 5.62
CA PRO A 139 -4.57 -3.12 5.58
C PRO A 139 -3.95 -2.84 6.95
N LYS A 140 -2.97 -3.65 7.36
CA LYS A 140 -2.25 -3.46 8.64
C LYS A 140 -0.76 -3.49 8.43
N LEU A 141 -0.06 -2.61 9.13
CA LEU A 141 1.38 -2.67 9.25
C LEU A 141 1.75 -3.21 10.63
N ILE A 142 2.40 -4.37 10.65
CA ILE A 142 2.81 -5.06 11.86
C ILE A 142 4.31 -4.86 12.01
N LEU A 143 4.72 -4.15 13.07
CA LEU A 143 6.12 -3.92 13.40
C LEU A 143 6.52 -4.81 14.56
N THR A 144 7.65 -5.51 14.42
CA THR A 144 8.35 -6.15 15.54
C THR A 144 9.54 -5.28 15.91
N LEU A 145 9.60 -4.88 17.17
CA LEU A 145 10.60 -3.97 17.70
C LEU A 145 11.45 -4.70 18.74
N ALA A 146 12.72 -4.32 18.85
CA ALA A 146 13.59 -4.80 19.91
C ALA A 146 13.00 -4.42 21.29
N LYS A 147 13.26 -5.28 22.28
CA LYS A 147 12.83 -5.10 23.67
C LYS A 147 13.41 -3.84 24.30
#